data_AF-A0A2A3XLD3-F1
#
_entry.id   AF-A0A2A3XLD3-F1
#
_cell.length_a   1.000
_cell.length_b   1.000
_cell.length_c   1.000
_cell.angle_alpha   90.00
_cell.angle_beta   90.00
_cell.angle_gamma   90.00
#
_symmetry.space_group_name_H-M   'P 1'
#
loop_
_entity.id
_entity.type
_entity.pdbx_description
1 polymer ?
#
loop_
_entity_poly.entity_id
_entity_poly.type
_entity_poly.pdbx_seq_one_letter_code
_entity_poly.pdbx_strand_id
1 'polypeptide(L)'
;MHHTFAAPGPDPQANVERIRAWAETASDAGASLLLTPELFVTAERATGSAALRERLRTIAVGAGVGLIASTVETSGRKAFIGAHWWDAHGALVAHTRKHLLAHWQLARGFSSWGGTPPIIPESVYSVSGLQGPVALAFSADARDPSIGYYLRDHGVRTILALDDIGTQELASVNTGSWAPKNTGVPFPQSGLLPEPLLRPLPRVADSWWTGPGPRQPTDYGS
;
A
#
# COMPACT_ATOMS: atom_id res chain seq x y z
N MET A 1 -3.51 6.56 17.74
CA MET A 1 -4.02 5.66 18.81
C MET A 1 -3.68 4.24 18.40
N HIS A 2 -2.91 3.48 19.18
CA HIS A 2 -2.56 2.10 18.82
C HIS A 2 -3.65 1.16 19.31
N HIS A 3 -4.41 0.57 18.39
CA HIS A 3 -5.30 -0.55 18.71
C HIS A 3 -4.60 -1.86 18.41
N THR A 4 -4.41 -2.67 19.45
CA THR A 4 -3.93 -4.04 19.30
C THR A 4 -5.10 -4.93 18.91
N PHE A 5 -5.04 -5.54 17.74
CA PHE A 5 -6.03 -6.53 17.31
C PHE A 5 -5.68 -7.90 17.87
N ALA A 6 -6.69 -8.69 18.21
CA ALA A 6 -6.47 -10.11 18.46
C ALA A 6 -5.89 -10.76 17.19
N ALA A 7 -4.98 -11.74 17.35
CA ALA A 7 -4.42 -12.46 16.22
C ALA A 7 -5.54 -13.10 15.36
N PRO A 8 -5.35 -13.19 14.03
CA PRO A 8 -6.32 -13.85 13.17
C PRO A 8 -6.48 -15.33 13.56
N GLY A 9 -7.73 -15.82 13.55
CA GLY A 9 -7.98 -17.25 13.71
C GLY A 9 -7.71 -18.01 12.41
N PRO A 10 -7.70 -19.35 12.44
CA PRO A 10 -7.52 -20.16 11.23
C PRO A 10 -8.71 -20.09 10.27
N ASP A 11 -9.90 -19.69 10.73
CA ASP A 11 -11.11 -19.59 9.91
C ASP A 11 -11.25 -18.19 9.27
N PRO A 12 -11.13 -18.07 7.93
CA PRO A 12 -11.32 -16.81 7.23
C PRO A 12 -12.71 -16.22 7.41
N GLN A 13 -13.75 -17.05 7.59
CA GLN A 13 -15.11 -16.59 7.78
C GLN A 13 -15.23 -15.84 9.11
N ALA A 14 -14.81 -16.46 10.21
CA ALA A 14 -14.75 -15.80 11.51
C ALA A 14 -13.90 -14.53 11.52
N ASN A 15 -12.83 -14.45 10.72
CA ASN A 15 -12.03 -13.23 10.59
C ASN A 15 -12.78 -12.12 9.83
N VAL A 16 -13.51 -12.44 8.76
CA VAL A 16 -14.38 -11.47 8.05
C VAL A 16 -15.47 -10.93 8.97
N GLU A 17 -16.11 -11.79 9.77
CA GLU A 17 -17.13 -11.37 10.72
C GLU A 17 -16.55 -10.45 11.81
N ARG A 18 -15.31 -10.71 12.26
CA ARG A 18 -14.58 -9.78 13.15
C ARG A 18 -14.33 -8.42 12.48
N ILE A 19 -13.93 -8.40 11.21
CA ILE A 19 -13.77 -7.15 10.46
C ILE A 19 -15.10 -6.40 10.37
N ARG A 20 -16.22 -7.10 10.15
CA ARG A 20 -17.55 -6.45 10.14
C ARG A 20 -17.84 -5.75 11.46
N ALA A 21 -17.67 -6.45 12.58
CA ALA A 21 -17.88 -5.87 13.91
C ALA A 21 -16.96 -4.67 14.17
N TRP A 22 -15.70 -4.72 13.70
CA TRP A 22 -14.79 -3.58 13.78
C TRP A 22 -15.22 -2.40 12.90
N ALA A 23 -15.75 -2.67 11.70
CA ALA A 23 -16.24 -1.63 10.80
C ALA A 23 -17.46 -0.91 11.39
N GLU A 24 -18.40 -1.67 11.96
CA GLU A 24 -19.56 -1.14 12.70
C GLU A 24 -19.10 -0.27 13.88
N THR A 25 -18.19 -0.80 14.72
CA THR A 25 -17.64 -0.05 15.87
C THR A 25 -16.91 1.23 15.43
N ALA A 26 -16.16 1.18 14.33
CA ALA A 26 -15.45 2.33 13.80
C ALA A 26 -16.43 3.39 13.27
N SER A 27 -17.49 2.97 12.59
CA SER A 27 -18.57 3.84 12.11
C SER A 27 -19.29 4.52 13.27
N ASP A 28 -19.65 3.77 14.32
CA ASP A 28 -20.28 4.31 15.54
C ASP A 28 -19.39 5.33 16.25
N ALA A 29 -18.07 5.18 16.16
CA ALA A 29 -17.09 6.13 16.68
C ALA A 29 -16.83 7.34 15.75
N GLY A 30 -17.51 7.43 14.61
CA GLY A 30 -17.37 8.49 13.62
C GLY A 30 -16.10 8.40 12.76
N ALA A 31 -15.46 7.22 12.69
CA ALA A 31 -14.31 7.01 11.82
C ALA A 31 -14.76 6.97 10.35
N SER A 32 -13.93 7.53 9.47
CA SER A 32 -14.16 7.50 8.01
C SER A 32 -13.43 6.35 7.30
N LEU A 33 -12.48 5.71 7.98
CA LEU A 33 -11.64 4.67 7.43
C LEU A 33 -11.27 3.65 8.51
N LEU A 34 -11.41 2.36 8.20
CA LEU A 34 -10.88 1.24 8.97
C LEU A 34 -9.71 0.60 8.22
N LEU A 35 -8.56 0.53 8.88
CA LEU A 35 -7.38 -0.20 8.42
C LEU A 35 -7.26 -1.50 9.23
N THR A 36 -7.21 -2.66 8.55
CA THR A 36 -7.05 -3.99 9.19
C THR A 36 -5.63 -4.53 9.08
N PRO A 37 -5.19 -5.44 9.99
CA PRO A 37 -3.83 -6.00 9.96
C PRO A 37 -3.51 -6.77 8.67
N GLU A 38 -2.22 -6.89 8.38
CA GLU A 38 -1.71 -7.69 7.28
C GLU A 38 -2.15 -9.16 7.41
N LEU A 39 -2.63 -9.75 6.31
CA LEU A 39 -3.10 -11.14 6.23
C LEU A 39 -4.14 -11.53 7.29
N PHE A 40 -4.85 -10.58 7.88
CA PHE A 40 -5.85 -10.86 8.92
C PHE A 40 -6.97 -11.78 8.40
N VAL A 41 -7.41 -11.57 7.16
CA VAL A 41 -8.51 -12.35 6.59
C VAL A 41 -8.09 -13.78 6.31
N THR A 42 -6.88 -14.00 5.80
CA THR A 42 -6.36 -15.30 5.41
C THR A 42 -4.87 -15.37 5.68
N ALA A 43 -4.44 -16.12 6.70
CA ALA A 43 -3.02 -16.37 6.97
C ALA A 43 -2.39 -17.39 5.98
N GLU A 44 -3.21 -18.06 5.18
CA GLU A 44 -2.79 -19.13 4.27
C GLU A 44 -2.99 -18.77 2.81
N ARG A 45 -2.21 -19.42 1.94
CA ARG A 45 -2.32 -19.33 0.48
C ARG A 45 -3.70 -19.77 -0.04
N ALA A 46 -4.45 -20.53 0.77
CA ALA A 46 -5.77 -21.05 0.45
C ALA A 46 -6.82 -19.92 0.36
N THR A 47 -6.83 -19.29 -0.81
CA THR A 47 -7.90 -18.47 -1.39
C THR A 47 -8.29 -17.17 -0.66
N GLY A 48 -7.62 -16.08 -1.03
CA GLY A 48 -8.30 -14.77 -1.09
C GLY A 48 -9.13 -14.69 -2.38
N SER A 49 -10.27 -15.37 -2.38
CA SER A 49 -11.16 -15.44 -3.54
C SER A 49 -11.75 -14.07 -3.88
N ALA A 50 -12.17 -13.88 -5.12
CA ALA A 50 -12.96 -12.69 -5.50
C ALA A 50 -14.20 -12.53 -4.59
N ALA A 51 -14.81 -13.64 -4.17
CA ALA A 51 -15.92 -13.65 -3.22
C ALA A 51 -15.54 -13.08 -1.83
N LEU A 52 -14.32 -13.33 -1.35
CA LEU A 52 -13.84 -12.74 -0.10
C LEU A 52 -13.69 -11.22 -0.21
N ARG A 53 -13.09 -10.75 -1.31
CA ARG A 53 -12.98 -9.31 -1.60
C ARG A 53 -14.34 -8.64 -1.71
N GLU A 54 -15.29 -9.31 -2.37
CA GLU A 54 -16.66 -8.81 -2.50
C GLU A 54 -17.37 -8.69 -1.14
N ARG A 55 -17.14 -9.64 -0.22
CA ARG A 55 -17.66 -9.55 1.15
C ARG A 55 -17.04 -8.41 1.94
N LEU A 56 -15.73 -8.18 1.81
CA LEU A 56 -15.06 -7.04 2.44
C LEU A 56 -15.58 -5.71 1.88
N ARG A 57 -15.77 -5.62 0.56
CA ARG A 57 -16.41 -4.48 -0.10
C ARG A 57 -17.82 -4.24 0.45
N THR A 58 -18.60 -5.30 0.62
CA THR A 58 -19.96 -5.21 1.19
C THR A 58 -19.95 -4.75 2.64
N ILE A 59 -18.95 -5.12 3.43
CA ILE A 59 -18.77 -4.60 4.80
C ILE A 59 -18.53 -3.10 4.79
N ALA A 60 -17.66 -2.59 3.89
CA ALA A 60 -17.42 -1.15 3.77
C ALA A 60 -18.71 -0.37 3.47
N VAL A 61 -19.50 -0.88 2.51
CA VAL A 61 -20.82 -0.31 2.17
C VAL A 61 -21.80 -0.37 3.33
N GLY A 62 -21.93 -1.54 3.96
CA GLY A 62 -22.91 -1.76 5.03
C GLY A 62 -22.64 -0.93 6.28
N ALA A 63 -21.37 -0.74 6.64
CA ALA A 63 -20.97 0.08 7.78
C ALA A 63 -20.85 1.58 7.44
N GLY A 64 -20.84 1.95 6.16
CA GLY A 64 -20.64 3.34 5.73
C GLY A 64 -19.24 3.87 6.06
N VAL A 65 -18.23 2.99 6.10
CA VAL A 65 -16.84 3.33 6.42
C VAL A 65 -15.92 2.83 5.32
N GLY A 66 -14.89 3.60 4.95
CA GLY A 66 -13.85 3.08 4.08
C GLY A 66 -13.16 1.88 4.74
N LEU A 67 -12.75 0.89 3.96
CA LEU A 67 -12.09 -0.32 4.45
C LEU A 67 -10.80 -0.58 3.68
N ILE A 68 -9.70 -0.74 4.41
CA ILE A 68 -8.44 -1.24 3.89
C ILE A 68 -8.17 -2.61 4.50
N ALA A 69 -8.17 -3.63 3.66
CA ALA A 69 -7.93 -4.99 4.09
C ALA A 69 -6.92 -5.74 3.24
N SER A 70 -6.11 -6.56 3.91
CA SER A 70 -5.16 -7.46 3.25
C SER A 70 -5.84 -8.75 2.83
N THR A 71 -5.58 -9.18 1.60
CA THR A 71 -6.06 -10.44 1.02
C THR A 71 -4.96 -11.13 0.25
N VAL A 72 -5.05 -12.44 0.08
CA VAL A 72 -4.18 -13.18 -0.85
C VAL A 72 -4.72 -13.05 -2.27
N GLU A 73 -3.85 -12.72 -3.22
CA GLU A 73 -4.15 -12.72 -4.64
C GLU A 73 -3.38 -13.82 -5.37
N THR A 74 -3.92 -14.27 -6.49
CA THR A 74 -3.22 -15.20 -7.38
C THR A 74 -3.14 -14.61 -8.78
N SER A 75 -1.99 -14.79 -9.42
CA SER A 75 -1.81 -14.44 -10.84
C SER A 75 -0.93 -15.52 -11.47
N GLY A 76 -1.55 -16.35 -12.30
CA GLY A 76 -0.97 -17.60 -12.77
C GLY A 76 -0.56 -18.50 -11.60
N ARG A 77 0.72 -18.87 -11.54
CA ARG A 77 1.27 -19.74 -10.48
C ARG A 77 1.71 -18.98 -9.22
N LYS A 78 1.71 -17.65 -9.25
CA LYS A 78 2.19 -16.80 -8.15
C LYS A 78 1.06 -16.45 -7.21
N ALA A 79 1.36 -16.39 -5.91
CA ALA A 79 0.49 -15.88 -4.88
C ALA A 79 1.10 -14.61 -4.29
N PHE A 80 0.33 -13.54 -4.16
CA PHE A 80 0.79 -12.26 -3.62
C PHE A 80 0.00 -11.94 -2.35
N ILE A 81 0.67 -11.28 -1.41
CA ILE A 81 -0.01 -10.57 -0.32
C ILE A 81 -0.41 -9.21 -0.89
N GLY A 82 -1.70 -8.94 -0.96
CA GLY A 82 -2.22 -7.69 -1.48
C GLY A 82 -3.12 -6.98 -0.49
N ALA A 83 -3.34 -5.69 -0.71
CA ALA A 83 -4.26 -4.88 0.08
C ALA A 83 -5.14 -4.08 -0.86
N HIS A 84 -6.42 -3.99 -0.49
CA HIS A 84 -7.44 -3.27 -1.23
C HIS A 84 -8.03 -2.21 -0.31
N TRP A 85 -8.20 -1.02 -0.85
CA TRP A 85 -8.92 0.07 -0.20
C TRP A 85 -10.24 0.28 -0.93
N TRP A 86 -11.36 0.04 -0.26
CA TRP A 86 -12.69 0.45 -0.68
C TRP A 86 -13.17 1.68 0.08
N ASP A 87 -13.82 2.62 -0.60
CA ASP A 87 -14.52 3.71 0.08
C ASP A 87 -15.84 3.22 0.74
N ALA A 88 -16.53 4.12 1.44
CA ALA A 88 -17.81 3.83 2.09
C ALA A 88 -18.95 3.49 1.10
N HIS A 89 -18.77 3.73 -0.20
CA HIS A 89 -19.70 3.34 -1.27
C HIS A 89 -19.27 2.03 -1.95
N GLY A 90 -18.17 1.43 -1.49
CA GLY A 90 -17.63 0.19 -2.03
C GLY A 90 -16.85 0.37 -3.33
N ALA A 91 -16.53 1.59 -3.75
CA ALA A 91 -15.66 1.82 -4.89
C ALA A 91 -14.21 1.51 -4.50
N LEU A 92 -13.47 0.84 -5.38
CA LEU A 92 -12.05 0.54 -5.16
C LEU A 92 -11.23 1.82 -5.37
N VAL A 93 -10.66 2.35 -4.29
CA VAL A 93 -9.79 3.54 -4.28
C VAL A 93 -8.38 3.16 -4.68
N ALA A 94 -7.85 2.07 -4.10
CA ALA A 94 -6.47 1.66 -4.31
C ALA A 94 -6.26 0.16 -4.15
N HIS A 95 -5.22 -0.33 -4.79
CA HIS A 95 -4.75 -1.70 -4.70
C HIS A 95 -3.21 -1.72 -4.70
N THR A 96 -2.63 -2.54 -3.84
CA THR A 96 -1.17 -2.75 -3.79
C THR A 96 -0.84 -4.21 -3.50
N ARG A 97 0.39 -4.61 -3.86
CA ARG A 97 0.96 -5.91 -3.50
C ARG A 97 2.25 -5.71 -2.73
N LYS A 98 2.53 -6.63 -1.80
CA LYS A 98 3.70 -6.58 -0.94
C LYS A 98 4.99 -6.82 -1.73
N HIS A 99 6.00 -5.99 -1.52
CA HIS A 99 7.31 -6.12 -2.17
C HIS A 99 8.25 -6.98 -1.32
N LEU A 100 8.48 -6.57 -0.08
CA LEU A 100 9.41 -7.16 0.86
C LEU A 100 8.72 -8.20 1.72
N LEU A 101 8.93 -9.47 1.39
CA LEU A 101 8.36 -10.59 2.14
C LEU A 101 9.25 -10.99 3.32
N ALA A 102 8.64 -11.25 4.46
CA ALA A 102 9.32 -11.90 5.57
C ALA A 102 9.64 -13.36 5.22
N HIS A 103 10.64 -13.95 5.89
CA HIS A 103 11.07 -15.33 5.61
C HIS A 103 9.94 -16.35 5.69
N TRP A 104 9.05 -16.21 6.69
CA TRP A 104 7.90 -17.11 6.84
C TRP A 104 6.88 -16.97 5.70
N GLN A 105 6.77 -15.80 5.07
CA GLN A 105 5.88 -15.55 3.94
C GLN A 105 6.40 -16.24 2.68
N LEU A 106 7.72 -16.15 2.45
CA LEU A 106 8.41 -16.91 1.41
C LEU A 106 8.25 -18.41 1.62
N ALA A 107 8.41 -18.90 2.85
CA ALA A 107 8.23 -20.30 3.21
C ALA A 107 6.79 -20.79 2.97
N ARG A 108 5.78 -19.90 3.09
CA ARG A 108 4.38 -20.19 2.72
C ARG A 108 4.08 -20.07 1.21
N GLY A 109 5.09 -19.77 0.40
CA GLY A 109 4.99 -19.74 -1.05
C GLY A 109 4.43 -18.44 -1.63
N PHE A 110 4.47 -17.33 -0.88
CA PHE A 110 4.19 -16.01 -1.42
C PHE A 110 5.32 -15.52 -2.34
N SER A 111 4.95 -14.71 -3.32
CA SER A 111 5.84 -14.09 -4.30
C SER A 111 5.94 -12.59 -4.03
N SER A 112 7.16 -12.05 -4.06
CA SER A 112 7.39 -10.61 -4.02
C SER A 112 6.82 -9.93 -5.25
N TRP A 113 6.24 -8.74 -5.06
CA TRP A 113 5.86 -7.86 -6.15
C TRP A 113 6.98 -6.88 -6.50
N GLY A 114 7.18 -6.64 -7.79
CA GLY A 114 8.21 -5.72 -8.31
C GLY A 114 7.63 -4.49 -9.01
N GLY A 115 6.38 -4.11 -8.70
CA GLY A 115 5.78 -2.88 -9.23
C GLY A 115 6.20 -1.65 -8.42
N THR A 116 5.44 -0.57 -8.52
CA THR A 116 5.63 0.66 -7.74
C THR A 116 4.47 0.84 -6.77
N PRO A 117 4.71 1.24 -5.51
CA PRO A 117 3.63 1.51 -4.57
C PRO A 117 2.62 2.54 -5.14
N PRO A 118 1.31 2.35 -4.93
CA PRO A 118 0.31 3.28 -5.45
C PRO A 118 0.40 4.62 -4.72
N ILE A 119 0.33 5.70 -5.50
CA ILE A 119 0.12 7.07 -5.01
C ILE A 119 -1.36 7.39 -5.22
N ILE A 120 -2.04 7.74 -4.14
CA ILE A 120 -3.48 7.87 -4.08
C ILE A 120 -3.78 9.37 -3.93
N PRO A 121 -4.28 10.04 -4.97
CA PRO A 121 -4.53 11.47 -4.92
C PRO A 121 -5.67 11.81 -3.96
N GLU A 122 -5.59 12.97 -3.31
CA GLU A 122 -6.62 13.44 -2.36
C GLU A 122 -8.02 13.52 -2.98
N SER A 123 -8.11 13.73 -4.30
CA SER A 123 -9.39 13.81 -5.02
C SER A 123 -10.17 12.50 -5.11
N VAL A 124 -9.56 11.35 -4.79
CA VAL A 124 -10.21 10.03 -4.93
C VAL A 124 -10.59 9.39 -3.59
N TYR A 125 -10.43 10.11 -2.47
CA TYR A 125 -10.87 9.62 -1.16
C TYR A 125 -11.39 10.76 -0.28
N SER A 126 -12.21 10.40 0.69
CA SER A 126 -12.75 11.32 1.71
C SER A 126 -12.48 10.75 3.09
N VAL A 127 -11.32 11.08 3.67
CA VAL A 127 -10.89 10.60 4.99
C VAL A 127 -10.52 11.80 5.85
N SER A 128 -11.23 11.98 6.96
CA SER A 128 -10.99 13.10 7.87
C SER A 128 -9.58 13.02 8.46
N GLY A 129 -8.86 14.14 8.43
CA GLY A 129 -7.51 14.25 8.99
C GLY A 129 -6.37 13.89 8.04
N LEU A 130 -6.64 13.30 6.87
CA LEU A 130 -5.64 13.09 5.83
C LEU A 130 -5.63 14.29 4.87
N GLN A 131 -4.44 14.81 4.55
CA GLN A 131 -4.26 15.95 3.63
C GLN A 131 -3.22 15.61 2.56
N GLY A 132 -3.54 15.93 1.30
CA GLY A 132 -2.69 15.67 0.15
C GLY A 132 -2.55 14.19 -0.21
N PRO A 133 -1.69 13.83 -1.19
CA PRO A 133 -1.55 12.45 -1.63
C PRO A 133 -1.11 11.49 -0.51
N VAL A 134 -1.67 10.29 -0.51
CA VAL A 134 -1.31 9.20 0.42
C VAL A 134 -0.81 7.98 -0.32
N ALA A 135 -0.16 7.06 0.38
CA ALA A 135 0.24 5.77 -0.15
C ALA A 135 -0.26 4.62 0.71
N LEU A 136 -0.35 3.44 0.09
CA LEU A 136 -0.72 2.20 0.74
C LEU A 136 0.44 1.21 0.67
N ALA A 137 0.87 0.68 1.81
CA ALA A 137 2.01 -0.23 1.90
C ALA A 137 1.84 -1.28 3.02
N PHE A 138 2.72 -2.27 3.03
CA PHE A 138 2.84 -3.24 4.11
C PHE A 138 4.03 -2.92 5.00
N SER A 139 4.01 -3.37 6.25
CA SER A 139 5.04 -3.14 7.29
C SER A 139 6.47 -2.96 6.78
N ALA A 140 7.05 -3.98 6.15
CA ALA A 140 8.42 -3.93 5.65
C ALA A 140 8.59 -2.92 4.49
N ASP A 141 7.61 -2.84 3.59
CA ASP A 141 7.61 -1.90 2.46
C ASP A 141 7.57 -0.44 2.95
N ALA A 142 6.72 -0.14 3.94
CA ALA A 142 6.61 1.19 4.52
C ALA A 142 7.90 1.65 5.24
N ARG A 143 8.76 0.71 5.63
CA ARG A 143 10.05 0.95 6.28
C ARG A 143 11.22 0.93 5.30
N ASP A 144 11.00 0.58 4.03
CA ASP A 144 12.05 0.58 3.01
C ASP A 144 12.39 2.03 2.62
N PRO A 145 13.65 2.48 2.82
CA PRO A 145 14.05 3.84 2.47
C PRO A 145 13.84 4.18 0.98
N SER A 146 14.01 3.21 0.08
CA SER A 146 13.83 3.42 -1.37
C SER A 146 12.36 3.73 -1.71
N ILE A 147 11.43 3.04 -1.07
CA ILE A 147 9.99 3.31 -1.19
C ILE A 147 9.66 4.67 -0.56
N GLY A 148 10.22 4.96 0.61
CA GLY A 148 10.05 6.26 1.28
C GLY A 148 10.50 7.44 0.41
N TYR A 149 11.65 7.32 -0.27
CA TYR A 149 12.14 8.36 -1.19
C TYR A 149 11.23 8.52 -2.40
N TYR A 150 10.86 7.42 -3.05
CA TYR A 150 9.94 7.45 -4.19
C TYR A 150 8.62 8.16 -3.82
N LEU A 151 7.99 7.77 -2.71
CA LEU A 151 6.72 8.34 -2.26
C LEU A 151 6.84 9.83 -1.94
N ARG A 152 7.91 10.23 -1.23
CA ARG A 152 8.17 11.63 -0.90
C ARG A 152 8.34 12.50 -2.15
N ASP A 153 9.08 12.02 -3.14
CA ASP A 153 9.36 12.76 -4.37
C ASP A 153 8.07 12.96 -5.21
N HIS A 154 7.00 12.20 -4.91
CA HIS A 154 5.66 12.36 -5.46
C HIS A 154 4.68 13.07 -4.51
N GLY A 155 5.19 13.74 -3.48
CA GLY A 155 4.37 14.56 -2.58
C GLY A 155 3.52 13.78 -1.58
N VAL A 156 3.73 12.46 -1.46
CA VAL A 156 3.05 11.66 -0.44
C VAL A 156 3.55 12.04 0.95
N ARG A 157 2.60 12.37 1.84
CA ARG A 157 2.90 12.76 3.23
C ARG A 157 2.57 11.68 4.24
N THR A 158 1.60 10.83 3.94
CA THR A 158 1.13 9.78 4.84
C THR A 158 1.16 8.43 4.13
N ILE A 159 1.72 7.42 4.81
CA ILE A 159 1.68 6.02 4.38
C ILE A 159 0.71 5.27 5.30
N LEU A 160 -0.33 4.69 4.71
CA LEU A 160 -1.25 3.78 5.40
C LEU A 160 -0.63 2.38 5.36
N ALA A 161 -0.12 1.92 6.50
CA ALA A 161 0.67 0.70 6.59
C ALA A 161 -0.09 -0.43 7.30
N LEU A 162 -0.22 -1.59 6.63
CA LEU A 162 -0.74 -2.81 7.24
C LEU A 162 0.42 -3.56 7.93
N ASP A 163 0.32 -3.81 9.23
CA ASP A 163 1.31 -4.55 10.02
C ASP A 163 0.77 -5.92 10.46
N ASP A 164 1.67 -6.84 10.81
CA ASP A 164 1.35 -8.23 11.14
C ASP A 164 0.68 -8.40 12.52
N ILE A 165 0.98 -7.52 13.46
CA ILE A 165 0.48 -7.54 14.85
C ILE A 165 -0.41 -6.33 15.22
N GLY A 166 -0.77 -5.49 14.24
CA GLY A 166 -1.62 -4.33 14.47
C GLY A 166 -1.80 -3.48 13.22
N THR A 167 -2.60 -2.42 13.32
CA THR A 167 -2.56 -1.34 12.33
C THR A 167 -2.05 -0.09 12.98
N GLN A 168 -1.14 0.57 12.27
CA GLN A 168 -0.57 1.82 12.71
C GLN A 168 -0.72 2.78 11.53
N GLU A 169 -1.12 4.01 11.82
CA GLU A 169 -0.75 5.15 10.97
C GLU A 169 0.76 5.33 11.11
N LEU A 170 1.52 4.50 10.38
CA LEU A 170 2.96 4.44 10.50
C LEU A 170 3.57 5.40 9.48
N ALA A 171 4.10 6.49 10.05
CA ALA A 171 4.98 7.47 9.47
C ALA A 171 4.28 8.53 8.62
N SER A 172 4.21 9.75 9.18
CA SER A 172 4.45 10.93 8.37
C SER A 172 5.79 10.71 7.66
N VAL A 173 5.79 10.75 6.33
CA VAL A 173 7.03 10.71 5.56
C VAL A 173 7.86 11.90 6.04
N ASN A 174 9.00 11.63 6.67
CA ASN A 174 9.78 12.66 7.34
C ASN A 174 10.15 13.73 6.30
N THR A 175 9.52 14.91 6.39
CA THR A 175 9.71 16.03 5.46
C THR A 175 11.00 16.80 5.72
N GLY A 176 11.85 16.30 6.62
CA GLY A 176 13.18 16.84 6.87
C GLY A 176 13.84 17.20 5.55
N SER A 177 14.30 18.45 5.45
CA SER A 177 14.92 18.99 4.25
C SER A 177 15.93 17.98 3.72
N TRP A 178 15.68 17.49 2.51
CA TRP A 178 16.68 16.76 1.78
C TRP A 178 17.78 17.77 1.46
N ALA A 179 18.74 17.92 2.36
CA ALA A 179 20.07 18.29 1.94
C ALA A 179 20.58 17.08 1.13
N PRO A 180 21.11 17.26 -0.09
CA PRO A 180 21.84 16.21 -0.78
C PRO A 180 22.99 15.79 0.13
N LYS A 181 22.78 14.78 0.97
CA LYS A 181 23.84 14.22 1.80
C LYS A 181 24.62 13.27 0.92
N ASN A 182 25.80 13.73 0.53
CA ASN A 182 26.90 12.92 0.04
C ASN A 182 26.67 12.25 -1.33
N THR A 183 26.47 13.03 -2.40
CA THR A 183 26.84 12.53 -3.74
C THR A 183 28.36 12.35 -3.88
N GLY A 184 29.18 12.83 -2.93
CA GLY A 184 30.64 12.83 -3.05
C GLY A 184 31.15 13.73 -4.19
N VAL A 185 30.25 14.34 -4.95
CA VAL A 185 30.53 15.31 -5.99
C VAL A 185 30.17 16.67 -5.41
N PRO A 186 31.13 17.62 -5.29
CA PRO A 186 30.77 18.99 -4.97
C PRO A 186 29.80 19.48 -6.05
N PHE A 187 28.56 19.77 -5.66
CA PHE A 187 27.64 20.49 -6.51
C PHE A 187 28.32 21.82 -6.87
N PRO A 188 28.42 22.19 -8.15
CA PRO A 188 29.12 23.41 -8.53
C PRO A 188 28.41 24.60 -7.89
N GLN A 189 29.08 25.21 -6.91
CA GLN A 189 28.67 26.48 -6.35
C GLN A 189 28.79 27.51 -7.47
N SER A 190 27.64 28.01 -7.93
CA SER A 190 27.51 29.19 -8.80
C SER A 190 28.54 29.28 -9.94
N GLY A 191 28.22 28.66 -11.06
CA GLY A 191 28.94 28.79 -12.34
C GLY A 191 28.20 28.01 -13.42
N LEU A 192 28.41 28.37 -14.70
CA LEU A 192 27.91 27.57 -15.81
C LEU A 192 28.41 26.13 -15.64
N LEU A 193 27.48 25.16 -15.69
CA LEU A 193 27.82 23.74 -15.60
C LEU A 193 28.90 23.42 -16.64
N PRO A 194 30.03 22.78 -16.26
CA PRO A 194 30.99 22.33 -17.25
C PRO A 194 30.32 21.34 -18.20
N GLU A 195 30.65 21.42 -19.49
CA GLU A 195 29.94 20.78 -20.58
C GLU A 195 29.86 19.23 -20.62
N PRO A 196 30.48 18.38 -19.76
CA PRO A 196 30.09 16.98 -19.76
C PRO A 196 28.74 16.72 -19.05
N LEU A 197 28.20 17.66 -18.26
CA LEU A 197 26.90 17.50 -17.58
C LEU A 197 25.68 17.87 -18.46
N LEU A 198 25.92 18.39 -19.68
CA LEU A 198 24.88 18.66 -20.69
C LEU A 198 24.71 17.50 -21.69
N ARG A 199 25.47 16.41 -21.53
CA ARG A 199 25.13 15.17 -22.26
C ARG A 199 24.00 14.49 -21.49
N PRO A 200 22.86 14.17 -22.14
CA PRO A 200 21.82 13.41 -21.47
C PRO A 200 22.45 12.15 -20.88
N LEU A 201 22.08 11.84 -19.63
CA LEU A 201 22.42 10.58 -18.99
C LEU A 201 22.30 9.45 -20.04
N PRO A 202 23.24 8.50 -20.09
CA PRO A 202 23.11 7.38 -21.02
C PRO A 202 21.71 6.79 -20.85
N ARG A 203 20.99 6.61 -21.97
CA ARG A 203 19.58 6.14 -22.08
C ARG A 203 19.28 4.80 -21.38
N VAL A 204 20.21 4.29 -20.60
CA VAL A 204 20.04 3.16 -19.68
C VAL A 204 19.16 3.55 -18.48
N ALA A 205 19.02 4.83 -18.14
CA ALA A 205 18.05 5.25 -17.12
C ALA A 205 16.60 5.06 -17.59
N ASP A 206 16.31 5.23 -18.89
CA ASP A 206 14.94 5.09 -19.42
C ASP A 206 14.38 3.68 -19.21
N SER A 207 15.22 2.63 -19.25
CA SER A 207 14.77 1.25 -19.01
C SER A 207 14.42 0.95 -17.55
N TRP A 208 14.79 1.82 -16.60
CA TRP A 208 14.43 1.71 -15.19
C TRP A 208 13.10 2.42 -14.90
N TRP A 209 12.71 3.38 -15.73
CA TRP A 209 11.52 4.23 -15.55
C TRP A 209 10.37 3.92 -16.51
N THR A 210 10.62 3.27 -17.65
CA THR A 210 9.54 2.73 -18.50
C THR A 210 9.03 1.44 -17.88
N GLY A 211 8.14 1.56 -16.89
CA GLY A 211 7.16 0.51 -16.63
C GLY A 211 6.40 0.17 -17.92
N PRO A 212 5.82 -1.03 -18.05
CA PRO A 212 4.94 -1.32 -19.17
C PRO A 212 3.88 -0.21 -19.21
N GLY A 213 3.63 0.34 -20.40
CA GLY A 213 2.68 1.44 -20.61
C GLY A 213 1.29 1.17 -20.02
N PRO A 214 0.39 2.16 -20.04
CA PRO A 214 -0.91 2.07 -19.39
C PRO A 214 -1.60 0.74 -19.74
N ARG A 215 -1.73 -0.12 -18.73
CA ARG A 215 -2.37 -1.43 -18.87
C ARG A 215 -3.83 -1.23 -19.22
N GLN A 216 -4.29 -1.95 -20.23
CA GLN A 216 -5.67 -1.90 -20.66
C GLN A 216 -6.56 -2.56 -19.58
N PRO A 217 -7.86 -2.19 -19.48
CA PRO A 217 -8.79 -2.81 -18.53
C PRO A 217 -8.83 -4.35 -18.59
N THR A 218 -8.46 -4.94 -19.73
CA THR A 218 -8.36 -6.40 -19.93
C THR A 218 -7.19 -7.06 -19.19
N ASP A 219 -6.19 -6.29 -18.76
CA ASP A 219 -5.00 -6.80 -18.07
C ASP A 219 -5.26 -7.10 -16.58
N TYR A 220 -6.46 -6.76 -16.07
CA TYR A 220 -6.85 -7.03 -14.70
C TYR A 220 -7.46 -8.43 -14.49
N GLY A 221 -7.70 -9.19 -15.56
CA GLY A 221 -8.24 -10.55 -15.50
C GLY A 221 -9.68 -10.59 -14.99
N SER A 222 -10.57 -11.20 -15.77
CA SER A 222 -11.94 -11.54 -15.36
C SER A 222 -11.99 -12.61 -14.26
#